data_AF-B2KAN0-F1
#
_entry.id   AF-B2KAN0-F1
#
_cell.length_a   1.000
_cell.length_b   1.000
_cell.length_c   1.000
_cell.angle_alpha   90.00
_cell.angle_beta   90.00
_cell.angle_gamma   90.00
#
_symmetry.space_group_name_H-M   'P 1'
#
loop_
_entity.id
_entity.type
_entity.pdbx_description
1 polymer ?
#
loop_
_entity_poly.entity_id
_entity_poly.type
_entity_poly.pdbx_seq_one_letter_code
_entity_poly.pdbx_strand_id
1 'polypeptide(L)'
;MKKLIFIPLFLFLTLPLKAQIKTAHIIVALCDNVYQNIAPVPAKLGNGSNPEQNLYWGAMYGVKTHLKKSPEWSFVSEEKDISPDILRRIIFKHKDKDYWVILDAYKGKEIKTATKDFFNYLSKVQKNSLEAVLDNQKQNIPFGSASDIIIYAGHNGLMDFTINTPEGKKSSKKAVVLACQSKKYLNDAILKTGAESYVTTNGNMAPEGYVIEAVLNSWAGGKDSAKARKAAAQAYAKYQKVKSADYLFR
;
A
#
# COMPACT_ATOMS: atom_id res chain seq x y z
N MET A 1 63.76 35.58 -9.23
CA MET A 1 62.35 35.64 -9.69
C MET A 1 61.57 34.51 -9.04
N LYS A 2 60.73 34.80 -8.03
CA LYS A 2 59.91 33.78 -7.34
C LYS A 2 58.67 33.49 -8.21
N LYS A 3 58.53 32.26 -8.69
CA LYS A 3 57.34 31.81 -9.45
C LYS A 3 56.19 31.61 -8.47
N LEU A 4 55.16 32.46 -8.52
CA LEU A 4 53.89 32.20 -7.85
C LEU A 4 53.17 31.06 -8.59
N ILE A 5 52.93 29.96 -7.90
CA ILE A 5 52.08 28.87 -8.39
C ILE A 5 50.65 29.18 -7.96
N PHE A 6 49.80 29.52 -8.93
CA PHE A 6 48.35 29.65 -8.72
C PHE A 6 47.73 28.25 -8.70
N ILE A 7 47.28 27.80 -7.53
CA ILE A 7 46.46 26.59 -7.40
C ILE A 7 44.99 27.04 -7.51
N PRO A 8 44.24 26.59 -8.52
CA PRO A 8 42.82 26.94 -8.64
C PRO A 8 42.04 26.22 -7.55
N LEU A 9 41.46 26.99 -6.64
CA LEU A 9 40.54 26.49 -5.61
C LEU A 9 39.22 26.09 -6.29
N PHE A 10 39.08 24.80 -6.62
CA PHE A 10 37.82 24.24 -7.10
C PHE A 10 36.82 24.22 -5.93
N LEU A 11 35.93 25.20 -5.90
CA LEU A 11 34.79 25.25 -4.99
C LEU A 11 33.80 24.16 -5.42
N PHE A 12 33.84 22.98 -4.80
CA PHE A 12 32.82 21.96 -5.00
C PHE A 12 31.50 22.45 -4.39
N LEU A 13 30.62 22.98 -5.23
CA LEU A 13 29.22 23.22 -4.86
C LEU A 13 28.56 21.86 -4.64
N THR A 14 28.46 21.42 -3.37
CA THR A 14 27.65 20.26 -3.00
C THR A 14 26.18 20.66 -3.11
N LEU A 15 25.55 20.41 -4.26
CA LEU A 15 24.10 20.50 -4.37
C LEU A 15 23.49 19.47 -3.40
N PRO A 16 22.58 19.87 -2.49
CA PRO A 16 21.92 18.91 -1.63
C PRO A 16 21.09 17.96 -2.50
N LEU A 17 21.49 16.70 -2.53
CA LEU A 17 20.71 15.64 -3.16
C LEU A 17 19.43 15.49 -2.34
N LYS A 18 18.33 16.11 -2.78
CA LYS A 18 17.02 15.90 -2.12
C LYS A 18 16.72 14.41 -2.17
N ALA A 19 16.56 13.81 -1.00
CA ALA A 19 16.14 12.42 -0.88
C ALA A 19 14.83 12.26 -1.67
N GLN A 20 14.77 11.25 -2.54
CA GLN A 20 13.57 10.94 -3.28
C GLN A 20 12.47 10.52 -2.28
N ILE A 21 11.34 11.23 -2.30
CA ILE A 21 10.16 10.88 -1.51
C ILE A 21 9.72 9.47 -1.92
N LYS A 22 9.63 8.56 -0.95
CA LYS A 22 9.03 7.23 -1.15
C LYS A 22 7.54 7.29 -0.87
N THR A 23 6.75 6.59 -1.65
CA THR A 23 5.28 6.57 -1.53
C THR A 23 4.68 5.18 -1.67
N ALA A 24 3.79 4.83 -0.75
CA ALA A 24 2.90 3.69 -0.86
C ALA A 24 1.47 4.15 -1.06
N HIS A 25 0.79 3.60 -2.05
CA HIS A 25 -0.65 3.76 -2.21
C HIS A 25 -1.34 2.44 -1.88
N ILE A 26 -2.22 2.49 -0.88
CA ILE A 26 -2.95 1.35 -0.35
C ILE A 26 -4.41 1.48 -0.75
N ILE A 27 -4.89 0.50 -1.51
CA ILE A 27 -6.28 0.32 -1.89
C ILE A 27 -6.88 -0.70 -0.94
N VAL A 28 -7.93 -0.30 -0.21
CA VAL A 28 -8.68 -1.20 0.66
C VAL A 28 -10.09 -1.37 0.12
N ALA A 29 -10.39 -2.55 -0.40
CA ALA A 29 -11.77 -2.93 -0.72
C ALA A 29 -12.46 -3.31 0.60
N LEU A 30 -13.34 -2.44 1.11
CA LEU A 30 -13.99 -2.64 2.40
C LEU A 30 -14.77 -3.95 2.45
N CYS A 31 -14.76 -4.62 3.60
CA CYS A 31 -15.47 -5.88 3.82
C CYS A 31 -16.98 -5.69 3.63
N ASP A 32 -17.62 -6.55 2.83
CA ASP A 32 -19.04 -6.41 2.52
C ASP A 32 -19.75 -7.77 2.46
N ASN A 33 -20.65 -8.04 3.41
CA ASN A 33 -21.41 -9.29 3.46
C ASN A 33 -22.43 -9.44 2.33
N VAL A 34 -22.84 -8.34 1.69
CA VAL A 34 -23.93 -8.33 0.71
C VAL A 34 -23.39 -8.47 -0.71
N TYR A 35 -22.29 -7.77 -1.00
CA TYR A 35 -21.79 -7.63 -2.37
C TYR A 35 -20.51 -8.42 -2.67
N GLN A 36 -19.94 -9.09 -1.66
CA GLN A 36 -18.77 -9.94 -1.83
C GLN A 36 -19.12 -11.36 -1.42
N ASN A 37 -18.65 -12.37 -2.15
CA ASN A 37 -18.89 -13.78 -1.82
C ASN A 37 -17.97 -14.27 -0.69
N ILE A 38 -17.91 -13.50 0.40
CA ILE A 38 -17.12 -13.80 1.59
C ILE A 38 -17.91 -14.67 2.57
N ALA A 39 -17.19 -15.37 3.44
CA ALA A 39 -17.82 -15.91 4.64
C ALA A 39 -18.38 -14.72 5.46
N PRO A 40 -19.69 -14.72 5.81
CA PRO A 40 -20.28 -13.59 6.50
C PRO A 40 -19.59 -13.30 7.83
N VAL A 41 -19.31 -12.01 8.05
CA VAL A 41 -18.81 -11.50 9.33
C VAL A 41 -19.95 -10.79 10.08
N PRO A 42 -19.81 -10.41 11.37
CA PRO A 42 -20.83 -9.59 12.04
C PRO A 42 -21.21 -8.36 11.22
N ALA A 43 -22.52 -8.05 11.14
CA ALA A 43 -23.07 -7.06 10.20
C ALA A 43 -22.40 -5.67 10.27
N LYS A 44 -21.95 -5.25 11.45
CA LYS A 44 -21.20 -3.99 11.62
C LYS A 44 -19.84 -4.01 10.92
N LEU A 45 -19.14 -5.14 10.97
CA LEU A 45 -17.82 -5.34 10.37
C LEU A 45 -17.88 -5.53 8.86
N GLY A 46 -18.97 -6.15 8.38
CA GLY A 46 -19.23 -6.45 6.97
C GLY A 46 -20.12 -5.43 6.27
N ASN A 47 -20.20 -4.20 6.76
CA ASN A 47 -20.88 -3.11 6.06
C ASN A 47 -19.85 -2.34 5.22
N GLY A 48 -19.82 -2.61 3.91
CA GLY A 48 -18.87 -2.01 2.97
C GLY A 48 -19.12 -0.53 2.68
N SER A 49 -20.18 0.07 3.24
CA SER A 49 -20.46 1.51 3.16
C SER A 49 -20.12 2.26 4.45
N ASN A 50 -19.69 1.56 5.51
CA ASN A 50 -19.34 2.16 6.80
C ASN A 50 -17.86 1.91 7.15
N PRO A 51 -16.95 2.83 6.80
CA PRO A 51 -15.51 2.63 7.01
C PRO A 51 -15.12 2.58 8.49
N GLU A 52 -15.85 3.27 9.39
CA GLU A 52 -15.44 3.42 10.80
C GLU A 52 -15.50 2.10 11.58
N GLN A 53 -16.39 1.19 11.20
CA GLN A 53 -16.55 -0.12 11.83
C GLN A 53 -16.13 -1.27 10.91
N ASN A 54 -15.67 -0.99 9.69
CA ASN A 54 -15.36 -2.02 8.73
C ASN A 54 -14.15 -2.86 9.17
N LEU A 55 -14.23 -4.19 8.95
CA LEU A 55 -13.21 -5.15 9.32
C LEU A 55 -11.80 -4.79 8.81
N TYR A 56 -11.69 -4.32 7.57
CA TYR A 56 -10.40 -4.08 6.93
C TYR A 56 -9.87 -2.65 7.15
N TRP A 57 -10.66 -1.76 7.76
CA TRP A 57 -10.33 -0.34 7.87
C TRP A 57 -10.39 0.22 9.29
N GLY A 58 -11.59 0.35 9.87
CA GLY A 58 -11.81 1.05 11.14
C GLY A 58 -11.93 0.14 12.37
N ALA A 59 -12.31 -1.13 12.21
CA ALA A 59 -12.44 -2.05 13.35
C ALA A 59 -11.08 -2.57 13.81
N MET A 60 -10.82 -2.57 15.12
CA MET A 60 -9.66 -3.22 15.78
C MET A 60 -8.32 -3.13 15.02
N TYR A 61 -8.01 -4.13 14.18
CA TYR A 61 -6.77 -4.26 13.41
C TYR A 61 -6.87 -3.76 11.97
N GLY A 62 -7.99 -3.16 11.57
CA GLY A 62 -8.16 -2.49 10.29
C GLY A 62 -7.11 -1.42 10.08
N VAL A 63 -6.75 -1.18 8.82
CA VAL A 63 -5.51 -0.46 8.50
C VAL A 63 -5.47 0.98 9.03
N LYS A 64 -6.58 1.73 8.98
CA LYS A 64 -6.67 3.09 9.55
C LYS A 64 -6.38 3.06 11.05
N THR A 65 -7.08 2.16 11.75
CA THR A 65 -6.97 2.05 13.21
C THR A 65 -5.60 1.57 13.65
N HIS A 66 -5.01 0.64 12.89
CA HIS A 66 -3.67 0.14 13.16
C HIS A 66 -2.60 1.22 12.99
N LEU A 67 -2.56 1.88 11.82
CA LEU A 67 -1.56 2.93 11.55
C LEU A 67 -1.73 4.14 12.48
N LYS A 68 -2.96 4.54 12.85
CA LYS A 68 -3.17 5.61 13.85
C LYS A 68 -2.59 5.29 15.23
N LYS A 69 -2.50 4.01 15.60
CA LYS A 69 -1.96 3.56 16.90
C LYS A 69 -0.47 3.28 16.85
N SER A 70 0.11 3.20 15.67
CA SER A 70 1.51 2.88 15.51
C SER A 70 2.41 4.01 16.00
N PRO A 71 3.52 3.69 16.69
CA PRO A 71 4.49 4.70 17.07
C PRO A 71 5.31 5.23 15.89
N GLU A 72 5.29 4.58 14.71
CA GLU A 72 6.13 4.95 13.56
C GLU A 72 5.47 5.95 12.61
N TRP A 73 4.14 6.07 12.68
CA TRP A 73 3.33 6.86 11.74
C TRP A 73 2.73 8.10 12.38
N SER A 74 2.77 9.20 11.66
CA SER A 74 2.04 10.43 11.97
C SER A 74 0.86 10.58 11.02
N PHE A 75 -0.33 10.75 11.58
CA PHE A 75 -1.51 11.12 10.81
C PHE A 75 -1.34 12.54 10.25
N VAL A 76 -1.62 12.73 8.96
CA VAL A 76 -1.49 14.02 8.27
C VAL A 76 -2.86 14.60 7.95
N SER A 77 -3.68 13.85 7.21
CA SER A 77 -5.01 14.30 6.80
C SER A 77 -5.97 13.13 6.57
N GLU A 78 -7.26 13.43 6.64
CA GLU A 78 -8.35 12.53 6.25
C GLU A 78 -9.37 13.34 5.45
N GLU A 79 -9.63 12.89 4.23
CA GLU A 79 -10.65 13.42 3.34
C GLU A 79 -11.78 12.40 3.22
N LYS A 80 -13.02 12.90 3.10
CA LYS A 80 -14.23 12.09 2.99
C LYS A 80 -14.85 12.26 1.61
N ASP A 81 -15.58 11.24 1.17
CA ASP A 81 -16.41 11.27 -0.03
C ASP A 81 -15.61 11.67 -1.28
N ILE A 82 -14.44 11.05 -1.43
CA ILE A 82 -13.44 11.31 -2.47
C ILE A 82 -14.02 11.11 -3.87
N SER A 83 -14.85 10.08 -4.03
CA SER A 83 -15.57 9.78 -5.26
C SER A 83 -16.80 8.91 -4.94
N PRO A 84 -17.65 8.61 -5.94
CA PRO A 84 -18.72 7.63 -5.78
C PRO A 84 -18.24 6.27 -5.27
N ASP A 85 -16.98 5.91 -5.51
CA ASP A 85 -16.41 4.59 -5.19
C ASP A 85 -15.54 4.62 -3.94
N ILE A 86 -14.91 5.76 -3.62
CA ILE A 86 -13.92 5.90 -2.54
C ILE A 86 -14.51 6.76 -1.42
N LEU A 87 -14.71 6.16 -0.24
CA LEU A 87 -15.32 6.81 0.92
C LEU A 87 -14.34 7.70 1.69
N ARG A 88 -13.09 7.28 1.80
CA ARG A 88 -12.07 7.94 2.61
C ARG A 88 -10.74 7.90 1.89
N ARG A 89 -10.00 9.00 1.98
CA ARG A 89 -8.56 9.04 1.72
C ARG A 89 -7.86 9.49 2.98
N ILE A 90 -6.81 8.76 3.39
CA ILE A 90 -5.99 9.13 4.56
C ILE A 90 -4.53 9.21 4.14
N ILE A 91 -3.84 10.23 4.62
CA ILE A 91 -2.41 10.40 4.43
C ILE A 91 -1.71 10.22 5.78
N PHE A 92 -0.69 9.36 5.80
CA PHE A 92 0.27 9.23 6.89
C PHE A 92 1.67 9.55 6.40
N LYS A 93 2.49 10.10 7.29
CA LYS A 93 3.94 10.25 7.10
C LYS A 93 4.68 9.40 8.14
N HIS A 94 5.74 8.70 7.73
CA HIS A 94 6.66 8.09 8.68
C HIS A 94 7.37 9.18 9.49
N LYS A 95 7.49 9.02 10.81
CA LYS A 95 8.03 10.07 11.70
C LYS A 95 9.46 10.49 11.36
N ASP A 96 10.32 9.51 11.08
CA ASP A 96 11.76 9.77 10.89
C ASP A 96 12.26 9.67 9.44
N LYS A 97 11.36 9.49 8.45
CA LYS A 97 11.73 9.23 7.05
C LYS A 97 10.83 10.00 6.10
N ASP A 98 11.36 10.35 4.92
CA ASP A 98 10.57 10.90 3.81
C ASP A 98 9.78 9.81 3.08
N TYR A 99 8.92 9.15 3.85
CA TYR A 99 8.08 8.06 3.41
C TYR A 99 6.62 8.37 3.76
N TRP A 100 5.77 8.33 2.74
CA TRP A 100 4.35 8.65 2.83
C TRP A 100 3.48 7.46 2.43
N VAL A 101 2.35 7.34 3.11
CA VAL A 101 1.33 6.32 2.83
C VAL A 101 0.02 7.03 2.56
N ILE A 102 -0.57 6.74 1.41
CA ILE A 102 -1.91 7.17 1.03
C ILE A 102 -2.81 5.94 1.06
N LEU A 103 -3.92 6.00 1.79
CA LEU A 103 -4.88 4.91 1.87
C LEU A 103 -6.22 5.35 1.33
N ASP A 104 -6.79 4.55 0.42
CA ASP A 104 -8.14 4.74 -0.12
C ASP A 104 -9.06 3.61 0.35
N ALA A 105 -10.16 3.97 1.01
CA ALA A 105 -11.23 3.06 1.40
C ALA A 105 -12.28 3.00 0.30
N TYR A 106 -12.22 1.97 -0.54
CA TYR A 106 -13.23 1.72 -1.56
C TYR A 106 -14.47 1.09 -0.93
N LYS A 107 -15.66 1.57 -1.32
CA LYS A 107 -16.93 0.95 -0.96
C LYS A 107 -16.87 -0.54 -1.29
N GLY A 108 -17.34 -1.39 -0.37
CA GLY A 108 -17.19 -2.84 -0.52
C GLY A 108 -17.87 -3.40 -1.77
N LYS A 109 -19.03 -2.84 -2.15
CA LYS A 109 -19.70 -3.15 -3.42
C LYS A 109 -18.90 -2.78 -4.69
N GLU A 110 -17.95 -1.86 -4.57
CA GLU A 110 -17.10 -1.37 -5.66
C GLU A 110 -15.75 -2.11 -5.72
N ILE A 111 -15.68 -3.32 -5.15
CA ILE A 111 -14.48 -4.17 -5.18
C ILE A 111 -13.94 -4.39 -6.61
N LYS A 112 -14.82 -4.46 -7.62
CA LYS A 112 -14.41 -4.60 -9.03
C LYS A 112 -13.66 -3.36 -9.51
N THR A 113 -14.08 -2.17 -9.11
CA THR A 113 -13.40 -0.90 -9.40
C THR A 113 -12.07 -0.84 -8.67
N ALA A 114 -12.05 -1.17 -7.37
CA ALA A 114 -10.82 -1.23 -6.57
C ALA A 114 -9.75 -2.15 -7.21
N THR A 115 -10.15 -3.34 -7.66
CA THR A 115 -9.25 -4.28 -8.33
C THR A 115 -8.76 -3.76 -9.68
N LYS A 116 -9.61 -3.11 -10.48
CA LYS A 116 -9.18 -2.48 -11.75
C LYS A 116 -8.19 -1.35 -11.51
N ASP A 117 -8.45 -0.48 -10.53
CA ASP A 117 -7.59 0.64 -10.18
C ASP A 117 -6.23 0.17 -9.68
N PHE A 118 -6.19 -0.89 -8.87
CA PHE A 118 -4.95 -1.55 -8.46
C PHE A 118 -4.07 -1.90 -9.67
N PHE A 119 -4.59 -2.62 -10.65
CA PHE A 119 -3.81 -2.98 -11.83
C PHE A 119 -3.49 -1.78 -12.74
N ASN A 120 -4.37 -0.79 -12.83
CA ASN A 120 -4.11 0.46 -13.56
C ASN A 120 -2.94 1.25 -12.95
N TYR A 121 -2.87 1.33 -11.62
CA TYR A 121 -1.75 1.98 -10.94
C TYR A 121 -0.44 1.20 -11.07
N LEU A 122 -0.52 -0.11 -11.30
CA LEU A 122 0.65 -0.92 -11.57
C LEU A 122 1.19 -0.76 -13.00
N SER A 123 0.31 -0.69 -14.00
CA SER A 123 0.70 -0.71 -15.43
C SER A 123 1.03 0.67 -16.02
N LYS A 124 0.37 1.73 -15.52
CA LYS A 124 0.50 3.07 -16.09
C LYS A 124 1.66 3.82 -15.44
N VAL A 125 2.39 4.58 -16.25
CA VAL A 125 3.30 5.63 -15.76
C VAL A 125 2.54 6.95 -15.86
N GLN A 126 2.02 7.44 -14.75
CA GLN A 126 1.43 8.79 -14.67
C GLN A 126 2.12 9.57 -13.57
N LYS A 127 2.33 10.86 -13.80
CA LYS A 127 2.80 11.80 -12.78
C LYS A 127 1.58 12.36 -12.06
N ASN A 128 0.96 11.54 -11.23
CA ASN A 128 -0.12 11.97 -10.34
C ASN A 128 0.48 12.30 -8.99
N SER A 129 -0.03 13.35 -8.36
CA SER A 129 0.38 13.75 -7.02
C SER A 129 -0.77 14.37 -6.27
N LEU A 130 -0.67 14.36 -4.95
CA LEU A 130 -1.61 15.00 -4.03
C LEU A 130 -0.88 16.07 -3.24
N GLU A 131 -1.54 17.20 -3.00
CA GLU A 131 -1.05 18.20 -2.07
C GLU A 131 -1.45 17.79 -0.64
N ALA A 132 -0.48 17.76 0.27
CA ALA A 132 -0.73 17.66 1.70
C ALA A 132 -0.05 18.79 2.44
N VAL A 133 -0.66 19.25 3.53
CA VAL A 133 -0.06 20.25 4.41
C VAL A 133 0.45 19.56 5.67
N LEU A 134 1.74 19.69 5.93
CA LEU A 134 2.38 19.22 7.16
C LEU A 134 3.27 20.34 7.69
N ASP A 135 3.17 20.65 8.98
CA ASP A 135 3.93 21.72 9.65
C ASP A 135 3.85 23.07 8.91
N ASN A 136 2.65 23.43 8.45
CA ASN A 136 2.36 24.63 7.64
C ASN A 136 3.11 24.70 6.30
N GLN A 137 3.66 23.58 5.82
CA GLN A 137 4.31 23.47 4.52
C GLN A 137 3.51 22.55 3.59
N LYS A 138 3.33 23.02 2.35
CA LYS A 138 2.75 22.21 1.28
C LYS A 138 3.78 21.19 0.78
N GLN A 139 3.38 19.93 0.75
CA GLN A 139 4.14 18.81 0.22
C GLN A 139 3.39 18.23 -0.97
N ASN A 140 4.11 18.04 -2.08
CA ASN A 140 3.54 17.37 -3.25
C ASN A 140 3.94 15.89 -3.22
N ILE A 141 2.96 15.02 -2.95
CA ILE A 141 3.19 13.60 -2.67
C ILE A 141 2.82 12.79 -3.92
N PRO A 142 3.74 12.00 -4.50
CA PRO A 142 3.39 11.07 -5.57
C PRO A 142 2.23 10.14 -5.18
N PHE A 143 1.29 9.92 -6.10
CA PHE A 143 0.06 9.19 -5.83
C PHE A 143 -0.33 8.28 -7.01
N GLY A 144 -1.13 7.23 -6.76
CA GLY A 144 -1.59 6.31 -7.79
C GLY A 144 -0.42 5.68 -8.54
N SER A 145 -0.46 5.75 -9.86
CA SER A 145 0.62 5.31 -10.76
C SER A 145 1.99 5.94 -10.50
N ALA A 146 2.08 7.07 -9.81
CA ALA A 146 3.36 7.67 -9.43
C ALA A 146 3.99 7.04 -8.18
N SER A 147 3.23 6.22 -7.43
CA SER A 147 3.72 5.59 -6.20
C SER A 147 4.69 4.44 -6.49
N ASP A 148 5.65 4.23 -5.59
CA ASP A 148 6.68 3.20 -5.75
C ASP A 148 6.15 1.79 -5.47
N ILE A 149 5.17 1.68 -4.56
CA ILE A 149 4.50 0.43 -4.22
C ILE A 149 2.98 0.64 -4.17
N ILE A 150 2.24 -0.30 -4.75
CA ILE A 150 0.78 -0.35 -4.68
C ILE A 150 0.39 -1.58 -3.85
N ILE A 151 -0.45 -1.38 -2.86
CA ILE A 151 -0.92 -2.41 -1.94
C ILE A 151 -2.42 -2.56 -2.10
N TYR A 152 -2.90 -3.78 -2.33
CA TYR A 152 -4.31 -4.13 -2.26
C TYR A 152 -4.57 -4.92 -0.98
N ALA A 153 -5.61 -4.55 -0.23
CA ALA A 153 -6.08 -5.29 0.94
C ALA A 153 -7.60 -5.47 0.93
N GLY A 154 -8.08 -6.68 1.20
CA GLY A 154 -9.51 -7.00 1.29
C GLY A 154 -9.84 -8.39 0.78
N HIS A 155 -11.08 -8.58 0.32
CA HIS A 155 -11.49 -9.81 -0.36
C HIS A 155 -10.74 -9.96 -1.70
N ASN A 156 -10.50 -11.19 -2.13
CA ASN A 156 -9.89 -11.44 -3.44
C ASN A 156 -10.97 -11.35 -4.53
N GLY A 157 -11.08 -10.17 -5.15
CA GLY A 157 -12.08 -9.94 -6.20
C GLY A 157 -11.99 -10.90 -7.40
N LEU A 158 -10.79 -11.42 -7.72
CA LEU A 158 -10.64 -12.38 -8.84
C LEU A 158 -11.14 -13.80 -8.52
N MET A 159 -11.60 -14.04 -7.29
CA MET A 159 -12.40 -15.23 -6.96
C MET A 159 -13.87 -15.06 -7.37
N ASP A 160 -14.35 -13.83 -7.52
CA ASP A 160 -15.77 -13.52 -7.76
C ASP A 160 -16.03 -13.10 -9.21
N PHE A 161 -15.04 -12.48 -9.86
CA PHE A 161 -15.19 -11.92 -11.20
C PHE A 161 -13.89 -11.91 -11.99
N THR A 162 -14.01 -11.76 -13.31
CA THR A 162 -12.86 -11.52 -14.20
C THR A 162 -12.74 -10.04 -14.55
N ILE A 163 -11.52 -9.63 -14.91
CA ILE A 163 -11.23 -8.30 -15.45
C ILE A 163 -10.22 -8.40 -16.60
N ASN A 164 -10.23 -7.41 -17.49
CA ASN A 164 -9.16 -7.21 -18.45
C ASN A 164 -8.00 -6.53 -17.72
N THR A 165 -6.89 -7.27 -17.56
CA THR A 165 -5.69 -6.73 -16.92
C THR A 165 -4.94 -5.85 -17.92
N PRO A 166 -4.59 -4.60 -17.58
CA PRO A 166 -3.79 -3.75 -18.45
C PRO A 166 -2.37 -4.29 -18.57
N GLU A 167 -1.84 -4.29 -19.78
CA GLU A 167 -0.43 -4.61 -20.04
C GLU A 167 0.45 -3.40 -19.73
N GLY A 168 1.67 -3.67 -19.23
CA GLY A 168 2.64 -2.63 -18.93
C GLY A 168 4.07 -3.09 -19.21
N LYS A 169 4.97 -2.12 -19.39
CA LYS A 169 6.41 -2.40 -19.54
C LYS A 169 7.00 -2.79 -18.19
N LYS A 170 8.05 -3.63 -18.21
CA LYS A 170 8.81 -3.97 -17.00
C LYS A 170 9.22 -2.71 -16.25
N SER A 171 8.91 -2.66 -14.96
CA SER A 171 9.16 -1.52 -14.08
C SER A 171 9.72 -1.98 -12.73
N SER A 172 10.19 -1.03 -11.91
CA SER A 172 10.63 -1.27 -10.53
C SER A 172 9.48 -1.23 -9.51
N LYS A 173 8.25 -0.98 -9.98
CA LYS A 173 7.07 -0.83 -9.13
C LYS A 173 6.72 -2.15 -8.47
N LYS A 174 6.42 -2.10 -7.18
CA LYS A 174 6.08 -3.28 -6.37
C LYS A 174 4.59 -3.40 -6.20
N ALA A 175 4.10 -4.64 -6.31
CA ALA A 175 2.72 -5.01 -6.04
C ALA A 175 2.64 -5.86 -4.77
N VAL A 176 1.75 -5.48 -3.87
CA VAL A 176 1.39 -6.27 -2.68
C VAL A 176 -0.09 -6.57 -2.72
N VAL A 177 -0.48 -7.81 -2.47
CA VAL A 177 -1.88 -8.20 -2.35
C VAL A 177 -2.10 -9.05 -1.11
N LEU A 178 -2.76 -8.44 -0.13
CA LEU A 178 -3.24 -9.09 1.09
C LEU A 178 -4.71 -9.42 0.90
N ALA A 179 -4.96 -10.62 0.39
CA ALA A 179 -6.29 -11.19 0.19
C ALA A 179 -6.17 -12.72 0.22
N CYS A 180 -7.27 -13.46 0.29
CA CYS A 180 -7.21 -14.93 0.27
C CYS A 180 -6.66 -15.45 -1.06
N GLN A 181 -5.67 -16.35 -1.02
CA GLN A 181 -5.09 -17.04 -2.18
C GLN A 181 -4.60 -16.09 -3.29
N SER A 182 -4.15 -14.89 -2.94
CA SER A 182 -3.87 -13.83 -3.93
C SER A 182 -2.79 -14.23 -4.94
N LYS A 183 -1.83 -15.08 -4.56
CA LYS A 183 -0.81 -15.60 -5.47
C LYS A 183 -1.41 -16.41 -6.61
N LYS A 184 -2.37 -17.30 -6.31
CA LYS A 184 -3.00 -18.17 -7.31
C LYS A 184 -3.79 -17.35 -8.34
N TYR A 185 -4.49 -16.31 -7.90
CA TYR A 185 -5.44 -15.59 -8.75
C TYR A 185 -4.89 -14.31 -9.38
N LEU A 186 -4.03 -13.55 -8.66
CA LEU A 186 -3.58 -12.23 -9.12
C LEU A 186 -2.15 -12.22 -9.65
N ASN A 187 -1.31 -13.21 -9.36
CA ASN A 187 0.13 -13.11 -9.67
C ASN A 187 0.40 -12.94 -11.18
N ASP A 188 -0.26 -13.71 -12.03
CA ASP A 188 -0.08 -13.57 -13.49
C ASP A 188 -0.57 -12.21 -14.00
N ALA A 189 -1.67 -11.69 -13.42
CA ALA A 189 -2.17 -10.36 -13.73
C ALA A 189 -1.17 -9.27 -13.29
N ILE A 190 -0.55 -9.40 -12.11
CA ILE A 190 0.51 -8.48 -11.65
C ILE A 190 1.70 -8.49 -12.63
N LEU A 191 2.14 -9.67 -13.07
CA LEU A 191 3.28 -9.77 -13.98
C LEU A 191 2.97 -9.15 -15.35
N LYS A 192 1.73 -9.27 -15.84
CA LYS A 192 1.27 -8.62 -17.08
C LYS A 192 1.36 -7.10 -17.04
N THR A 193 1.24 -6.47 -15.86
CA THR A 193 1.41 -5.02 -15.74
C THR A 193 2.88 -4.58 -15.81
N GLY A 194 3.83 -5.54 -15.83
CA GLY A 194 5.27 -5.27 -15.73
C GLY A 194 5.76 -4.92 -14.33
N ALA A 195 4.93 -5.08 -13.29
CA ALA A 195 5.32 -4.85 -11.89
C ALA A 195 5.99 -6.08 -11.26
N GLU A 196 6.72 -5.86 -10.18
CA GLU A 196 7.27 -6.92 -9.32
C GLU A 196 6.16 -7.43 -8.37
N SER A 197 5.88 -8.74 -8.40
CA SER A 197 5.06 -9.40 -7.38
C SER A 197 5.84 -9.49 -6.07
N TYR A 198 5.67 -8.48 -5.21
CA TYR A 198 6.50 -8.28 -4.02
C TYR A 198 6.02 -9.11 -2.83
N VAL A 199 4.71 -9.07 -2.52
CA VAL A 199 4.09 -9.90 -1.48
C VAL A 199 2.69 -10.33 -1.93
N THR A 200 2.46 -11.64 -1.96
CA THR A 200 1.15 -12.27 -2.20
C THR A 200 0.97 -13.42 -1.21
N THR A 201 -0.23 -14.00 -1.18
CA THR A 201 -0.61 -15.04 -0.20
C THR A 201 -1.00 -16.34 -0.90
N ASN A 202 -0.70 -17.48 -0.28
CA ASN A 202 -1.01 -18.81 -0.81
C ASN A 202 -2.32 -19.39 -0.25
N GLY A 203 -2.84 -18.84 0.85
CA GLY A 203 -3.99 -19.38 1.57
C GLY A 203 -4.98 -18.31 2.00
N ASN A 204 -5.99 -18.74 2.76
CA ASN A 204 -6.97 -17.84 3.36
C ASN A 204 -6.32 -17.07 4.52
N MET A 205 -6.56 -15.77 4.61
CA MET A 205 -5.94 -14.92 5.62
C MET A 205 -6.78 -13.66 5.90
N ALA A 206 -6.61 -13.08 7.10
CA ALA A 206 -7.23 -11.80 7.47
C ALA A 206 -6.35 -10.61 7.01
N PRO A 207 -6.81 -9.77 6.06
CA PRO A 207 -6.00 -8.71 5.45
C PRO A 207 -5.93 -7.45 6.34
N GLU A 208 -5.26 -7.59 7.49
CA GLU A 208 -5.24 -6.61 8.57
C GLU A 208 -3.99 -5.70 8.56
N GLY A 209 -4.10 -4.56 9.23
CA GLY A 209 -3.13 -3.47 9.23
C GLY A 209 -1.73 -3.84 9.73
N TYR A 210 -1.59 -4.82 10.62
CA TYR A 210 -0.26 -5.23 11.11
C TYR A 210 0.57 -5.95 10.04
N VAL A 211 -0.07 -6.64 9.09
CA VAL A 211 0.64 -7.24 7.95
C VAL A 211 1.08 -6.13 7.00
N ILE A 212 0.18 -5.16 6.75
CA ILE A 212 0.47 -3.98 5.93
C ILE A 212 1.69 -3.26 6.50
N GLU A 213 1.68 -2.89 7.79
CA GLU A 213 2.79 -2.19 8.44
C GLU A 213 4.11 -2.98 8.32
N ALA A 214 4.10 -4.29 8.57
CA ALA A 214 5.30 -5.12 8.45
C ALA A 214 5.88 -5.12 7.01
N VAL A 215 5.02 -5.07 6.00
CA VAL A 215 5.41 -4.95 4.58
C VAL A 215 5.92 -3.55 4.28
N LEU A 216 5.23 -2.49 4.72
CA LEU A 216 5.65 -1.10 4.54
C LEU A 216 7.05 -0.88 5.13
N ASN A 217 7.30 -1.36 6.36
CA ASN A 217 8.58 -1.24 7.04
C ASN A 217 9.70 -2.00 6.33
N SER A 218 9.39 -3.19 5.82
CA SER A 218 10.35 -3.99 5.06
C SER A 218 10.73 -3.30 3.76
N TRP A 219 9.75 -2.82 3.02
CA TRP A 219 9.96 -2.11 1.77
C TRP A 219 10.71 -0.78 1.97
N ALA A 220 10.30 0.02 2.97
CA ALA A 220 10.95 1.28 3.31
C ALA A 220 12.44 1.09 3.64
N GLY A 221 12.76 0.01 4.37
CA GLY A 221 14.12 -0.41 4.70
C GLY A 221 14.89 -1.06 3.54
N GLY A 222 14.35 -1.07 2.32
CA GLY A 222 15.04 -1.60 1.13
C GLY A 222 15.16 -3.12 1.10
N LYS A 223 14.33 -3.85 1.86
CA LYS A 223 14.36 -5.31 1.87
C LYS A 223 13.78 -5.88 0.58
N ASP A 224 14.32 -7.01 0.13
CA ASP A 224 13.77 -7.80 -0.97
C ASP A 224 12.42 -8.47 -0.62
N SER A 225 11.75 -9.03 -1.64
CA SER A 225 10.47 -9.73 -1.49
C SER A 225 10.52 -10.88 -0.48
N ALA A 226 11.60 -11.67 -0.44
CA ALA A 226 11.70 -12.81 0.48
C ALA A 226 11.70 -12.35 1.94
N LYS A 227 12.46 -11.29 2.26
CA LYS A 227 12.48 -10.68 3.59
C LYS A 227 11.17 -10.00 3.96
N ALA A 228 10.50 -9.34 3.00
CA ALA A 228 9.19 -8.74 3.24
C ALA A 228 8.12 -9.81 3.53
N ARG A 229 8.12 -10.91 2.77
CA ARG A 229 7.23 -12.07 2.99
C ARG A 229 7.45 -12.71 4.37
N LYS A 230 8.72 -12.83 4.79
CA LYS A 230 9.05 -13.30 6.15
C LYS A 230 8.54 -12.35 7.24
N ALA A 231 8.71 -11.03 7.06
CA ALA A 231 8.20 -10.05 8.01
C ALA A 231 6.65 -10.08 8.11
N ALA A 232 5.97 -10.18 6.97
CA ALA A 232 4.52 -10.36 6.90
C ALA A 232 4.07 -11.63 7.65
N ALA A 233 4.74 -12.76 7.42
CA ALA A 233 4.47 -14.03 8.12
C ALA A 233 4.67 -13.90 9.63
N GLN A 234 5.74 -13.26 10.08
CA GLN A 234 6.01 -13.05 11.50
C GLN A 234 4.95 -12.17 12.17
N ALA A 235 4.56 -11.07 11.51
CA ALA A 235 3.50 -10.19 11.99
C ALA A 235 2.17 -10.95 12.09
N TYR A 236 1.81 -11.70 11.04
CA TYR A 236 0.60 -12.52 11.04
C TYR A 236 0.60 -13.57 12.15
N ALA A 237 1.68 -14.32 12.30
CA ALA A 237 1.81 -15.33 13.35
C ALA A 237 1.63 -14.73 14.75
N LYS A 238 2.22 -13.57 15.01
CA LYS A 238 2.12 -12.85 16.28
C LYS A 238 0.67 -12.46 16.60
N TYR A 239 -0.03 -11.83 15.66
CA TYR A 239 -1.39 -11.31 15.91
C TYR A 239 -2.45 -12.42 15.91
N GLN A 240 -2.31 -13.41 15.02
CA GLN A 240 -3.22 -14.56 14.96
C GLN A 240 -2.90 -15.64 16.00
N LYS A 241 -1.86 -15.44 16.81
CA LYS A 241 -1.42 -16.36 17.87
C LYS A 241 -1.17 -17.79 17.36
N VAL A 242 -0.53 -17.90 16.19
CA VAL A 242 -0.12 -19.18 15.60
C VAL A 242 1.40 -19.31 15.61
N LYS A 243 1.91 -20.55 15.62
CA LYS A 243 3.36 -20.82 15.72
C LYS A 243 4.17 -20.25 14.54
N SER A 244 3.64 -20.37 13.33
CA SER A 244 4.22 -19.80 12.11
C SER A 244 3.12 -19.56 11.09
N ALA A 245 3.33 -18.55 10.24
CA ALA A 245 2.49 -18.25 9.10
C ALA A 245 3.28 -18.26 7.78
N ASP A 246 4.48 -18.86 7.76
CA ASP A 246 5.34 -18.86 6.56
C ASP A 246 4.62 -19.48 5.36
N TYR A 247 3.80 -20.50 5.60
CA TYR A 247 2.99 -21.15 4.57
C TYR A 247 2.07 -20.19 3.82
N LEU A 248 1.64 -19.08 4.44
CA LEU A 248 0.82 -18.07 3.78
C LEU A 248 1.64 -17.25 2.79
N PHE A 249 2.92 -16.98 3.04
CA PHE A 249 3.70 -15.99 2.28
C PHE A 249 4.87 -16.59 1.47
N ARG A 250 4.89 -17.91 1.24
CA ARG A 250 5.92 -18.60 0.43
C ARG A 250 5.83 -18.36 -1.08
#